data_AF-A0A2C9EF69-F1
#
_entry.id   AF-A0A2C9EF69-F1
#
_cell.length_a   1.000
_cell.length_b   1.000
_cell.length_c   1.000
_cell.angle_alpha   90.00
_cell.angle_beta   90.00
_cell.angle_gamma   90.00
#
_symmetry.space_group_name_H-M   'P 1'
#
loop_
_entity.id
_entity.type
_entity.pdbx_description
1 polymer ?
#
loop_
_entity_poly.entity_id
_entity_poly.type
_entity_poly.pdbx_seq_one_letter_code
_entity_poly.pdbx_strand_id
1 'polypeptide(L)'
;MKRRYLLLLPLLLSLAGCKEDFATLHFQESVRSDPKAGPQYSDQLVHEAYKHSIYTALGAQGLDPDAIALERDQEDDKVIHLRLVDYSLSPEQRGSLKAILEQVVSARNASSMNLRLELDNAHAKVTPSGTSDLPDNIDATLAFEPEFGMLLDRSYEDSMQAIVNASEIEGPVSCKITARLAMPRPLKLIAYEALEQDNSERGLISLLTRGGSIAKVPLKVHFDDPDLNRLLQHKTVQAWPSSSKITRPAPVPLDEFAIVIGSIGVQTLTSALAFDTRKDELQALCDQKMQTLGRPFTFHMGRTLDRLTSVDYR
;
A
#
# COMPACT_ATOMS: atom_id res chain seq x y z
N MET A 1 1.99 72.37 -33.73
CA MET A 1 2.99 71.71 -32.86
C MET A 1 2.29 70.65 -32.00
N LYS A 2 2.92 69.48 -31.87
CA LYS A 2 2.67 68.39 -30.89
C LYS A 2 1.41 67.51 -31.07
N ARG A 3 1.53 66.59 -32.04
CA ARG A 3 1.09 65.18 -31.91
C ARG A 3 2.04 64.46 -30.94
N ARG A 4 1.50 63.56 -30.11
CA ARG A 4 2.10 62.33 -29.51
C ARG A 4 1.78 62.22 -28.01
N TYR A 5 0.72 61.48 -27.67
CA TYR A 5 0.62 60.63 -26.48
C TYR A 5 -0.48 59.60 -26.74
N LEU A 6 -0.16 58.52 -27.44
CA LEU A 6 -1.01 57.35 -27.59
C LEU A 6 -0.15 56.24 -28.18
N LEU A 7 0.67 55.61 -27.33
CA LEU A 7 1.44 54.41 -27.66
C LEU A 7 2.09 53.87 -26.37
N LEU A 8 1.28 53.42 -25.42
CA LEU A 8 1.76 52.62 -24.27
C LEU A 8 0.73 51.58 -23.79
N LEU A 9 -0.27 51.24 -24.62
CA LEU A 9 -1.28 50.22 -24.29
C LEU A 9 -1.09 48.81 -24.89
N PRO A 10 -0.24 48.53 -25.92
CA PRO A 10 -0.18 47.18 -26.46
C PRO A 10 0.85 46.27 -25.77
N LEU A 11 1.66 46.77 -24.82
CA LEU A 11 2.71 45.96 -24.17
C LEU A 11 2.26 45.24 -22.88
N LEU A 12 1.06 45.52 -22.37
CA LEU A 12 0.53 44.90 -21.15
C LEU A 12 -0.33 43.65 -21.42
N LEU A 13 -0.60 43.33 -22.67
CA LEU A 13 -1.42 42.17 -23.08
C LEU A 13 -0.60 40.93 -23.47
N SER A 14 0.74 40.99 -23.43
CA SER A 14 1.63 39.88 -23.76
C SER A 14 2.24 39.16 -22.54
N LEU A 15 1.69 39.38 -21.35
CA LEU A 15 2.10 38.74 -20.09
C LEU A 15 1.12 37.67 -19.58
N ALA A 16 0.12 37.30 -20.37
CA ALA A 16 -0.64 36.09 -20.13
C ALA A 16 0.21 34.91 -20.63
N GLY A 17 0.99 34.32 -19.72
CA GLY A 17 1.69 33.08 -19.94
C GLY A 17 0.77 32.02 -20.55
N CYS A 18 1.08 31.56 -21.76
CA CYS A 18 0.35 30.45 -22.37
C CYS A 18 0.73 29.18 -21.60
N LYS A 19 -0.20 28.68 -20.77
CA LYS A 19 -0.09 27.35 -20.17
C LYS A 19 -0.23 26.30 -21.28
N GLU A 20 0.78 25.46 -21.44
CA GLU A 20 0.77 24.32 -22.36
C GLU A 20 0.25 23.09 -21.62
N ASP A 21 -0.81 22.45 -22.13
CA ASP A 21 -1.22 21.12 -21.63
C ASP A 21 -0.12 20.11 -21.95
N PHE A 22 0.46 19.48 -20.94
CA PHE A 22 1.54 18.51 -21.14
C PHE A 22 1.05 17.07 -21.04
N ALA A 23 0.33 16.75 -19.96
CA ALA A 23 -0.16 15.41 -19.73
C ALA A 23 -1.46 15.39 -18.93
N THR A 24 -2.27 14.35 -19.16
CA THR A 24 -3.44 14.00 -18.35
C THR A 24 -3.08 12.78 -17.52
N LEU A 25 -3.18 12.90 -16.20
CA LEU A 25 -2.81 11.87 -15.23
C LEU A 25 -4.08 11.21 -14.70
N HIS A 26 -4.19 9.88 -14.86
CA HIS A 26 -5.34 9.10 -14.41
C HIS A 26 -4.99 8.31 -13.15
N PHE A 27 -5.79 8.44 -12.10
CA PHE A 27 -5.58 7.79 -10.82
C PHE A 27 -6.63 6.70 -10.55
N GLN A 28 -6.26 5.72 -9.72
CA GLN A 28 -7.20 4.67 -9.30
C GLN A 28 -8.37 5.22 -8.45
N GLU A 29 -8.07 6.23 -7.62
CA GLU A 29 -9.00 6.82 -6.66
C GLU A 29 -9.19 8.32 -6.91
N SER A 30 -10.22 8.87 -6.26
CA SER A 30 -10.50 10.30 -6.28
C SER A 30 -9.29 11.12 -5.82
N VAL A 31 -8.90 12.09 -6.65
CA VAL A 31 -7.87 13.09 -6.36
C VAL A 31 -8.43 14.37 -5.76
N ARG A 32 -9.73 14.38 -5.46
CA ARG A 32 -10.46 15.53 -4.93
C ARG A 32 -10.02 15.89 -3.52
N SER A 33 -9.83 17.18 -3.26
CA SER A 33 -9.61 17.70 -1.90
C SER A 33 -10.87 17.55 -1.04
N ASP A 34 -10.71 17.30 0.26
CA ASP A 34 -11.83 17.18 1.20
C ASP A 34 -12.27 18.56 1.71
N PRO A 35 -13.48 19.05 1.36
CA PRO A 35 -13.97 20.34 1.84
C PRO A 35 -14.12 20.39 3.36
N LYS A 36 -14.20 19.23 4.04
CA LYS A 36 -14.28 19.16 5.50
C LYS A 36 -12.95 19.43 6.18
N ALA A 37 -11.82 19.41 5.45
CA ALA A 37 -10.50 19.66 6.00
C ALA A 37 -10.24 21.15 6.33
N GLY A 38 -11.12 22.07 5.90
CA GLY A 38 -11.01 23.51 6.18
C GLY A 38 -11.42 24.40 5.01
N PRO A 39 -11.60 25.71 5.25
CA PRO A 39 -12.13 26.66 4.26
C PRO A 39 -11.22 26.89 3.04
N GLN A 40 -9.93 26.54 3.13
CA GLN A 40 -8.96 26.61 2.03
C GLN A 40 -9.06 25.41 1.06
N TYR A 41 -9.82 24.38 1.42
CA TYR A 41 -10.02 23.19 0.61
C TYR A 41 -11.38 23.25 -0.09
N SER A 42 -11.41 22.92 -1.38
CA SER A 42 -12.66 22.80 -2.13
C SER A 42 -12.66 21.52 -2.95
N ASP A 43 -13.85 21.03 -3.26
CA ASP A 43 -14.08 19.88 -4.12
C ASP A 43 -13.62 20.11 -5.58
N GLN A 44 -13.20 21.32 -5.93
CA GLN A 44 -12.62 21.68 -7.22
C GLN A 44 -11.09 21.56 -7.23
N LEU A 45 -10.45 21.46 -6.07
CA LEU A 45 -9.00 21.39 -5.96
C LEU A 45 -8.49 19.95 -5.96
N VAL A 46 -7.28 19.78 -6.48
CA VAL A 46 -6.47 18.58 -6.27
C VAL A 46 -6.13 18.49 -4.78
N HIS A 47 -6.28 17.31 -4.19
CA HIS A 47 -5.94 17.04 -2.80
C HIS A 47 -4.44 17.29 -2.54
N GLU A 48 -4.11 17.99 -1.45
CA GLU A 48 -2.74 18.42 -1.16
C GLU A 48 -1.73 17.26 -1.07
N ALA A 49 -2.12 16.11 -0.52
CA ALA A 49 -1.27 14.92 -0.53
C ALA A 49 -0.82 14.47 -1.94
N TYR A 50 -1.71 14.53 -2.95
CA TYR A 50 -1.33 14.24 -4.34
C TYR A 50 -0.39 15.31 -4.88
N LYS A 51 -0.67 16.60 -4.65
CA LYS A 51 0.21 17.70 -5.07
C LYS A 51 1.60 17.53 -4.47
N HIS A 52 1.68 17.34 -3.16
CA HIS A 52 2.92 17.14 -2.44
C HIS A 52 3.69 15.94 -3.00
N SER A 53 3.03 14.79 -3.17
CA SER A 53 3.67 13.59 -3.72
C SER A 53 4.20 13.80 -5.15
N ILE A 54 3.45 14.51 -6.01
CA ILE A 54 3.91 14.85 -7.36
C ILE A 54 5.11 15.78 -7.28
N TYR A 55 5.03 16.90 -6.55
CA TYR A 55 6.11 17.87 -6.43
C TYR A 55 7.38 17.30 -5.81
N THR A 56 7.27 16.41 -4.83
CA THR A 56 8.43 15.70 -4.27
C THR A 56 9.10 14.81 -5.31
N ALA A 57 8.34 14.08 -6.13
CA ALA A 57 8.91 13.24 -7.18
C ALA A 57 9.63 14.06 -8.25
N LEU A 58 9.10 15.24 -8.59
CA LEU A 58 9.70 16.18 -9.53
C LEU A 58 10.98 16.82 -8.96
N GLY A 59 10.91 17.32 -7.72
CA GLY A 59 12.05 17.92 -7.04
C GLY A 59 13.21 16.94 -6.86
N ALA A 60 12.94 15.65 -6.63
CA ALA A 60 13.95 14.60 -6.55
C ALA A 60 14.75 14.42 -7.85
N GLN A 61 14.21 14.87 -9.00
CA GLN A 61 14.87 14.87 -10.30
C GLN A 61 15.38 16.25 -10.72
N GLY A 62 15.40 17.22 -9.79
CA GLY A 62 15.86 18.58 -10.06
C GLY A 62 14.90 19.41 -10.92
N LEU A 63 13.65 19.01 -11.03
CA LEU A 63 12.60 19.80 -11.69
C LEU A 63 11.98 20.77 -10.69
N ASP A 64 11.81 22.02 -11.11
CA ASP A 64 11.16 23.05 -10.31
C ASP A 64 9.64 22.78 -10.23
N PRO A 65 9.06 22.58 -9.03
CA PRO A 65 7.62 22.40 -8.88
C PRO A 65 6.79 23.58 -9.41
N ASP A 66 7.33 24.80 -9.38
CA ASP A 66 6.62 26.00 -9.83
C ASP A 66 6.56 26.11 -11.36
N ALA A 67 7.34 25.28 -12.07
CA ALA A 67 7.29 25.15 -13.53
C ALA A 67 6.03 24.41 -14.03
N ILE A 68 5.27 23.79 -13.12
CA ILE A 68 4.07 23.02 -13.47
C ILE A 68 2.83 23.47 -12.68
N ALA A 69 1.69 23.44 -13.34
CA ALA A 69 0.38 23.64 -12.72
C ALA A 69 -0.41 22.35 -12.75
N LEU A 70 -1.01 22.01 -11.60
CA LEU A 70 -1.88 20.84 -11.44
C LEU A 70 -3.32 21.31 -11.29
N GLU A 71 -4.17 20.87 -12.20
CA GLU A 71 -5.59 21.20 -12.19
C GLU A 71 -6.41 19.91 -12.19
N ARG A 72 -7.44 19.80 -11.34
CA ARG A 72 -8.34 18.65 -11.37
C ARG A 72 -9.23 18.76 -12.60
N ASP A 73 -9.55 17.64 -13.24
CA ASP A 73 -10.61 17.62 -14.24
C ASP A 73 -11.95 18.02 -13.61
N GLN A 74 -12.85 18.66 -14.36
CA GLN A 74 -14.12 19.14 -13.79
C GLN A 74 -15.15 18.02 -13.64
N GLU A 75 -15.11 17.02 -14.53
CA GLU A 75 -16.10 15.96 -14.65
C GLU A 75 -15.61 14.64 -14.04
N ASP A 76 -14.31 14.35 -14.14
CA ASP A 76 -13.69 13.16 -13.56
C ASP A 76 -12.89 13.50 -12.30
N ASP A 77 -13.33 12.99 -11.15
CA ASP A 77 -12.68 13.26 -9.87
C ASP A 77 -11.38 12.47 -9.66
N LYS A 78 -10.98 11.62 -10.61
CA LYS A 78 -9.75 10.81 -10.60
C LYS A 78 -8.68 11.33 -11.55
N VAL A 79 -8.90 12.47 -12.20
CA VAL A 79 -8.02 13.01 -13.23
C VAL A 79 -7.35 14.31 -12.78
N ILE A 80 -6.04 14.41 -13.04
CA ILE A 80 -5.25 15.63 -12.90
C ILE A 80 -4.68 16.02 -14.27
N HIS A 81 -4.95 17.24 -14.71
CA HIS A 81 -4.27 17.88 -15.84
C HIS A 81 -2.98 18.53 -15.37
N LEU A 82 -1.86 18.11 -15.96
CA LEU A 82 -0.54 18.70 -15.73
C LEU A 82 -0.23 19.66 -16.89
N ARG A 83 -0.03 20.93 -16.55
CA ARG A 83 0.31 22.00 -17.48
C ARG A 83 1.69 22.56 -17.20
N LEU A 84 2.42 22.94 -18.23
CA LEU A 84 3.67 23.69 -18.09
C LEU A 84 3.38 25.18 -18.01
N VAL A 85 4.02 25.84 -17.05
CA VAL A 85 3.98 27.31 -16.91
C VAL A 85 5.04 27.90 -17.84
N ASP A 86 4.66 28.80 -18.75
CA ASP A 86 5.57 29.62 -19.59
C ASP A 86 6.61 28.86 -20.42
N TYR A 87 6.31 27.63 -20.87
CA TYR A 87 7.30 26.76 -21.55
C TYR A 87 8.59 26.58 -20.75
N SER A 88 8.53 26.72 -19.42
CA SER A 88 9.68 26.78 -18.50
C SER A 88 10.58 25.54 -18.52
N LEU A 89 10.05 24.38 -18.92
CA LEU A 89 10.83 23.16 -19.00
C LEU A 89 11.51 23.00 -20.37
N SER A 90 12.84 22.84 -20.34
CA SER A 90 13.65 22.46 -21.49
C SER A 90 13.21 21.09 -22.06
N PRO A 91 13.56 20.76 -23.32
CA PRO A 91 13.25 19.45 -23.89
C PRO A 91 13.78 18.27 -23.04
N GLU A 92 14.95 18.43 -22.43
CA GLU A 92 15.55 17.45 -21.53
C GLU A 92 14.71 17.29 -20.26
N GLN A 93 14.29 18.40 -19.64
CA GLN A 93 13.43 18.39 -18.44
C GLN A 93 12.05 17.80 -18.72
N ARG A 94 11.46 18.09 -19.90
CA ARG A 94 10.22 17.46 -20.36
C ARG A 94 10.39 15.95 -20.53
N GLY A 95 11.53 15.52 -21.07
CA GLY A 95 11.91 14.11 -21.18
C GLY A 95 12.03 13.44 -19.80
N SER A 96 12.68 14.09 -18.84
CA SER A 96 12.78 13.60 -17.46
C SER A 96 11.42 13.51 -16.78
N LEU A 97 10.56 14.52 -16.92
CA LEU A 97 9.18 14.51 -16.40
C LEU A 97 8.39 13.31 -16.95
N LYS A 98 8.44 13.11 -18.27
CA LYS A 98 7.80 11.96 -18.93
C LYS A 98 8.35 10.63 -18.38
N ALA A 99 9.66 10.50 -18.24
CA ALA A 99 10.30 9.29 -17.72
C ALA A 99 9.87 8.97 -16.28
N ILE A 100 9.73 9.96 -15.41
CA ILE A 100 9.23 9.76 -14.03
C ILE A 100 7.83 9.14 -14.04
N LEU A 101 6.93 9.75 -14.81
CA LEU A 101 5.54 9.31 -14.88
C LEU A 101 5.41 7.90 -15.49
N GLU A 102 6.15 7.63 -16.56
CA GLU A 102 6.23 6.30 -17.18
C GLU A 102 6.83 5.26 -16.22
N GLN A 103 7.86 5.62 -15.45
CA GLN A 103 8.46 4.74 -14.45
C GLN A 103 7.47 4.38 -13.34
N VAL A 104 6.64 5.33 -12.89
CA VAL A 104 5.59 5.07 -11.88
C VAL A 104 4.57 4.07 -12.42
N VAL A 105 4.04 4.30 -13.63
CA VAL A 105 3.07 3.40 -14.26
C VAL A 105 3.68 2.02 -14.51
N SER A 106 4.92 1.96 -14.99
CA SER A 106 5.64 0.70 -15.23
C SER A 106 5.88 -0.07 -13.92
N ALA A 107 6.32 0.60 -12.86
CA ALA A 107 6.55 -0.02 -11.56
C ALA A 107 5.25 -0.57 -10.96
N ARG A 108 4.14 0.18 -11.10
CA ARG A 108 2.81 -0.30 -10.69
C ARG A 108 2.40 -1.56 -11.45
N ASN A 109 2.59 -1.58 -12.77
CA ASN A 109 2.23 -2.72 -13.61
C ASN A 109 3.14 -3.94 -13.37
N ALA A 110 4.38 -3.72 -12.90
CA ALA A 110 5.31 -4.77 -12.52
C ALA A 110 5.07 -5.30 -11.10
N SER A 111 4.37 -4.54 -10.24
CA SER A 111 4.01 -4.99 -8.90
C SER A 111 3.07 -6.18 -8.97
N SER A 112 3.46 -7.26 -8.30
CA SER A 112 2.76 -8.54 -8.35
C SER A 112 2.55 -9.03 -6.92
N MET A 113 1.29 -9.18 -6.55
CA MET A 113 0.94 -9.75 -5.24
C MET A 113 0.87 -11.29 -5.28
N ASN A 114 1.53 -11.91 -6.26
CA ASN A 114 1.70 -13.36 -6.31
C ASN A 114 2.82 -13.81 -5.38
N LEU A 115 2.70 -15.04 -4.90
CA LEU A 115 3.72 -15.68 -4.09
C LEU A 115 3.83 -17.16 -4.46
N ARG A 116 5.03 -17.69 -4.30
CA ARG A 116 5.31 -19.12 -4.42
C ARG A 116 5.63 -19.71 -3.07
N LEU A 117 4.92 -20.77 -2.74
CA LEU A 117 5.15 -21.59 -1.56
C LEU A 117 5.99 -22.79 -1.97
N GLU A 118 7.26 -22.81 -1.59
CA GLU A 118 8.18 -23.92 -1.80
C GLU A 118 8.08 -24.90 -0.62
N LEU A 119 7.68 -26.14 -0.91
CA LEU A 119 7.41 -27.18 0.07
C LEU A 119 8.54 -28.21 0.12
N ASP A 120 9.06 -28.46 1.31
CA ASP A 120 10.03 -29.53 1.54
C ASP A 120 9.31 -30.86 1.80
N ASN A 121 8.81 -31.48 0.72
CA ASN A 121 8.05 -32.73 0.79
C ASN A 121 8.88 -33.91 1.34
N ALA A 122 10.20 -33.87 1.26
CA ALA A 122 11.07 -34.91 1.83
C ALA A 122 10.97 -34.99 3.35
N HIS A 123 10.61 -33.88 4.00
CA HIS A 123 10.42 -33.77 5.45
C HIS A 123 8.95 -33.63 5.85
N ALA A 124 8.02 -33.90 4.93
CA ALA A 124 6.58 -33.87 5.21
C ALA A 124 6.16 -34.99 6.18
N LYS A 125 5.24 -34.65 7.09
CA LYS A 125 4.54 -35.60 7.96
C LYS A 125 3.06 -35.61 7.62
N VAL A 126 2.54 -36.72 7.12
CA VAL A 126 1.13 -36.86 6.73
C VAL A 126 0.36 -37.62 7.80
N THR A 127 -0.83 -37.13 8.14
CA THR A 127 -1.77 -37.75 9.08
C THR A 127 -3.11 -38.00 8.39
N PRO A 128 -3.62 -39.25 8.34
CA PRO A 128 -2.94 -40.49 8.75
C PRO A 128 -1.69 -40.79 7.90
N SER A 129 -0.78 -41.63 8.42
CA SER A 129 0.52 -41.92 7.80
C SER A 129 0.40 -42.30 6.33
N GLY A 130 1.16 -41.63 5.47
CA GLY A 130 1.17 -41.82 4.02
C GLY A 130 2.22 -40.93 3.35
N THR A 131 2.25 -40.94 2.03
CA THR A 131 3.09 -40.02 1.23
C THR A 131 2.42 -38.65 1.13
N SER A 132 3.24 -37.60 1.10
CA SER A 132 2.77 -36.27 0.72
C SER A 132 2.62 -36.25 -0.80
N ASP A 133 1.38 -36.31 -1.29
CA ASP A 133 1.09 -36.11 -2.73
C ASP A 133 1.00 -34.61 -3.08
N LEU A 134 1.63 -33.75 -2.27
CA LEU A 134 1.68 -32.32 -2.50
C LEU A 134 2.73 -31.99 -3.56
N PRO A 135 2.50 -30.95 -4.38
CA PRO A 135 3.54 -30.44 -5.26
C PRO A 135 4.67 -29.80 -4.45
N ASP A 136 5.88 -29.76 -5.00
CA ASP A 136 7.03 -29.07 -4.38
C ASP A 136 6.86 -27.55 -4.40
N ASN A 137 6.01 -27.03 -5.28
CA ASN A 137 5.72 -25.61 -5.39
C ASN A 137 4.21 -25.39 -5.52
N ILE A 138 3.68 -24.43 -4.76
CA ILE A 138 2.30 -23.96 -4.88
C ILE A 138 2.35 -22.48 -5.21
N ASP A 139 1.85 -22.10 -6.38
CA ASP A 139 1.62 -20.70 -6.70
C ASP A 139 0.30 -20.25 -6.07
N ALA A 140 0.34 -19.11 -5.38
CA ALA A 140 -0.80 -18.49 -4.73
C ALA A 140 -0.81 -16.97 -5.01
N THR A 141 -1.94 -16.33 -4.78
CA THR A 141 -2.08 -14.88 -4.98
C THR A 141 -2.59 -14.23 -3.70
N LEU A 142 -2.00 -13.10 -3.33
CA LEU A 142 -2.56 -12.18 -2.36
C LEU A 142 -3.49 -11.20 -3.07
N ALA A 143 -4.78 -11.29 -2.78
CA ALA A 143 -5.72 -10.24 -3.14
C ALA A 143 -5.59 -9.13 -2.08
N PHE A 144 -4.93 -8.05 -2.47
CA PHE A 144 -4.69 -6.91 -1.61
C PHE A 144 -5.95 -6.04 -1.52
N GLU A 145 -6.82 -6.37 -0.56
CA GLU A 145 -7.87 -5.50 -0.05
C GLU A 145 -7.39 -5.00 1.31
N PRO A 146 -6.66 -3.87 1.37
CA PRO A 146 -5.97 -3.48 2.59
C PRO A 146 -6.99 -3.19 3.70
N GLU A 147 -7.14 -4.13 4.62
CA GLU A 147 -7.80 -3.87 5.89
C GLU A 147 -6.74 -3.52 6.92
N PHE A 148 -6.93 -2.35 7.53
CA PHE A 148 -6.03 -1.87 8.56
C PHE A 148 -6.31 -2.63 9.87
N GLY A 149 -5.27 -3.32 10.36
CA GLY A 149 -5.28 -3.95 11.66
C GLY A 149 -4.27 -3.31 12.60
N MET A 150 -4.68 -3.18 13.86
CA MET A 150 -3.76 -2.97 14.96
C MET A 150 -3.53 -4.30 15.66
N LEU A 151 -2.25 -4.64 15.86
CA LEU A 151 -1.85 -5.77 16.68
C LEU A 151 -1.25 -5.22 17.98
N LEU A 152 -1.85 -5.56 19.12
CA LEU A 152 -1.20 -5.37 20.40
C LEU A 152 -0.24 -6.54 20.61
N ASP A 153 1.05 -6.26 20.70
CA ASP A 153 2.09 -7.28 20.83
C ASP A 153 2.20 -7.73 22.30
N ARG A 154 1.31 -8.66 22.67
CA ARG A 154 1.11 -9.21 24.02
C ARG A 154 0.76 -10.70 23.93
N SER A 155 0.88 -11.40 25.05
CA SER A 155 0.40 -12.78 25.13
C SER A 155 -1.14 -12.85 24.96
N TYR A 156 -1.62 -13.99 24.46
CA TYR A 156 -3.06 -14.25 24.35
C TYR A 156 -3.75 -14.21 25.72
N GLU A 157 -3.09 -14.72 26.77
CA GLU A 157 -3.63 -14.74 28.13
C GLU A 157 -3.82 -13.33 28.70
N ASP A 158 -2.84 -12.45 28.54
CA ASP A 158 -2.93 -11.05 28.98
C ASP A 158 -4.07 -10.32 28.26
N SER A 159 -4.19 -10.55 26.95
CA SER A 159 -5.23 -9.95 26.12
C SER A 159 -6.63 -10.41 26.54
N MET A 160 -6.80 -11.71 26.79
CA MET A 160 -8.07 -12.28 27.26
C MET A 160 -8.43 -11.80 28.66
N GLN A 161 -7.46 -11.73 29.57
CA GLN A 161 -7.69 -11.28 30.94
C GLN A 161 -8.16 -9.82 30.97
N ALA A 162 -7.59 -8.97 30.13
CA ALA A 162 -8.00 -7.57 30.04
C ALA A 162 -9.38 -7.38 29.38
N ILE A 163 -9.74 -8.22 28.40
CA ILE A 163 -11.11 -8.27 27.85
C ILE A 163 -12.11 -8.66 28.94
N VAL A 164 -11.82 -9.72 29.70
CA VAL A 164 -12.68 -10.20 30.80
C VAL A 164 -12.84 -9.11 31.88
N ASN A 165 -11.78 -8.40 32.20
CA ASN A 165 -11.78 -7.35 33.22
C ASN A 165 -12.28 -5.99 32.71
N ALA A 166 -12.65 -5.89 31.43
CA ALA A 166 -13.03 -4.63 30.77
C ALA A 166 -12.03 -3.49 31.03
N SER A 167 -10.74 -3.82 31.13
CA SER A 167 -9.69 -2.86 31.47
C SER A 167 -9.04 -2.26 30.23
N GLU A 168 -8.47 -1.07 30.39
CA GLU A 168 -7.51 -0.55 29.42
C GLU A 168 -6.26 -1.43 29.40
N ILE A 169 -5.64 -1.52 28.23
CA ILE A 169 -4.48 -2.35 27.95
C ILE A 169 -3.39 -1.47 27.39
N GLU A 170 -2.29 -1.35 28.10
CA GLU A 170 -1.11 -0.67 27.59
C GLU A 170 -0.19 -1.65 26.87
N GLY A 171 0.39 -1.27 25.75
CA GLY A 171 1.45 -2.06 25.14
C GLY A 171 1.86 -1.57 23.76
N PRO A 172 2.95 -2.12 23.21
CA PRO A 172 3.37 -1.81 21.86
C PRO A 172 2.26 -2.20 20.87
N VAL A 173 1.83 -1.22 20.07
CA VAL A 173 0.88 -1.43 18.97
C VAL A 173 1.64 -1.45 17.67
N SER A 174 1.40 -2.48 16.87
CA SER A 174 1.97 -2.66 15.54
C SER A 174 0.91 -2.51 14.46
N CYS A 175 1.28 -1.80 13.39
CA CYS A 175 0.46 -1.67 12.19
C CYS A 175 0.58 -2.95 11.37
N LYS A 176 -0.55 -3.52 10.97
CA LYS A 176 -0.57 -4.60 10.00
C LYS A 176 -1.54 -4.31 8.85
N ILE A 177 -1.20 -4.84 7.70
CA ILE A 177 -2.11 -4.94 6.56
C ILE A 177 -2.41 -6.42 6.36
N THR A 178 -3.68 -6.75 6.20
CA THR A 178 -4.09 -8.09 5.77
C THR A 178 -4.38 -8.09 4.27
N ALA A 179 -3.95 -9.15 3.60
CA ALA A 179 -4.32 -9.47 2.23
C ALA A 179 -4.94 -10.86 2.19
N ARG A 180 -5.98 -11.07 1.38
CA ARG A 180 -6.61 -12.39 1.27
C ARG A 180 -5.71 -13.34 0.50
N LEU A 181 -5.46 -14.51 1.07
CA LEU A 181 -4.67 -15.56 0.46
C LEU A 181 -5.55 -16.47 -0.40
N ALA A 182 -5.39 -16.38 -1.72
CA ALA A 182 -6.04 -17.26 -2.67
C ALA A 182 -5.16 -18.48 -2.98
N MET A 183 -5.42 -19.59 -2.28
CA MET A 183 -4.78 -20.89 -2.54
C MET A 183 -5.45 -21.64 -3.69
N PRO A 184 -4.69 -22.39 -4.51
CA PRO A 184 -5.28 -23.25 -5.53
C PRO A 184 -6.11 -24.36 -4.87
N ARG A 185 -7.34 -24.54 -5.36
CA ARG A 185 -8.20 -25.64 -4.90
C ARG A 185 -7.56 -26.98 -5.29
N PRO A 186 -7.64 -28.02 -4.44
CA PRO A 186 -8.44 -28.12 -3.21
C PRO A 186 -7.66 -27.83 -1.91
N LEU A 187 -6.46 -27.26 -1.98
CA LEU A 187 -5.60 -27.09 -0.81
C LEU A 187 -6.13 -26.02 0.14
N LYS A 188 -6.01 -26.27 1.45
CA LYS A 188 -6.28 -25.27 2.49
C LYS A 188 -5.17 -25.26 3.50
N LEU A 189 -4.60 -24.08 3.73
CA LEU A 189 -3.68 -23.83 4.84
C LEU A 189 -4.49 -23.74 6.14
N ILE A 190 -4.14 -24.54 7.15
CA ILE A 190 -4.91 -24.64 8.39
C ILE A 190 -4.09 -24.41 9.67
N ALA A 191 -2.75 -24.41 9.55
CA ALA A 191 -1.85 -24.01 10.63
C ALA A 191 -0.52 -23.53 10.05
N TYR A 192 0.14 -22.64 10.79
CA TYR A 192 1.48 -22.13 10.51
C TYR A 192 2.24 -22.00 11.84
N GLU A 193 3.47 -22.49 11.86
CA GLU A 193 4.42 -22.34 12.97
C GLU A 193 5.70 -21.74 12.39
N ALA A 194 6.11 -20.56 12.85
CA ALA A 194 7.38 -19.98 12.41
C ALA A 194 8.56 -20.84 12.90
N LEU A 195 9.50 -21.15 12.00
CA LEU A 195 10.68 -21.95 12.34
C LEU A 195 11.85 -21.10 12.86
N GLU A 196 11.84 -19.80 12.56
CA GLU A 196 12.78 -18.81 13.08
C GLU A 196 11.97 -17.71 13.77
N GLN A 197 12.38 -17.26 14.96
CA GLN A 197 11.65 -16.27 15.77
C GLN A 197 11.49 -14.88 15.11
N ASP A 198 12.07 -14.66 13.94
CA ASP A 198 12.23 -13.32 13.36
C ASP A 198 12.09 -13.28 11.82
N ASN A 199 11.87 -14.44 11.17
CA ASN A 199 11.75 -14.52 9.71
C ASN A 199 10.50 -15.27 9.30
N SER A 200 9.60 -14.56 8.64
CA SER A 200 8.30 -15.07 8.23
C SER A 200 8.33 -15.83 6.89
N GLU A 201 9.50 -15.86 6.24
CA GLU A 201 9.76 -16.62 5.01
C GLU A 201 9.88 -18.12 5.25
N ARG A 202 10.12 -18.59 6.49
CA ARG A 202 10.29 -20.01 6.83
C ARG A 202 9.37 -20.45 7.95
N GLY A 203 8.62 -21.52 7.72
CA GLY A 203 7.73 -22.08 8.74
C GLY A 203 7.36 -23.52 8.48
N LEU A 204 6.70 -24.14 9.44
CA LEU A 204 5.97 -25.39 9.26
C LEU A 204 4.52 -25.05 9.00
N ILE A 205 3.99 -25.48 7.86
CA ILE A 205 2.57 -25.37 7.55
C ILE A 205 1.87 -26.70 7.75
N SER A 206 0.58 -26.65 8.03
CA SER A 206 -0.33 -27.80 7.88
C SER A 206 -1.32 -27.52 6.76
N LEU A 207 -1.35 -28.41 5.76
CA LEU A 207 -2.26 -28.36 4.61
C LEU A 207 -3.29 -29.48 4.71
N LEU A 208 -4.57 -29.12 4.58
CA LEU A 208 -5.66 -30.08 4.39
C LEU A 208 -5.73 -30.47 2.91
N THR A 209 -5.53 -31.75 2.61
CA THR A 209 -5.58 -32.29 1.24
C THR A 209 -6.99 -32.70 0.84
N ARG A 210 -7.19 -33.03 -0.45
CA ARG A 210 -8.48 -33.51 -0.98
C ARG A 210 -9.00 -34.74 -0.26
N GLY A 211 -8.11 -35.64 0.17
CA GLY A 211 -8.45 -36.88 0.86
C GLY A 211 -8.81 -36.70 2.34
N GLY A 212 -8.76 -35.46 2.86
CA GLY A 212 -8.96 -35.18 4.28
C GLY A 212 -7.71 -35.40 5.14
N SER A 213 -6.60 -35.85 4.55
CA SER A 213 -5.32 -35.97 5.24
C SER A 213 -4.72 -34.59 5.53
N ILE A 214 -3.98 -34.48 6.63
CA ILE A 214 -3.22 -33.29 6.98
C ILE A 214 -1.76 -33.56 6.70
N ALA A 215 -1.15 -32.76 5.83
CA ALA A 215 0.27 -32.78 5.57
C ALA A 215 0.94 -31.61 6.30
N LYS A 216 1.80 -31.91 7.28
CA LYS A 216 2.66 -30.93 7.94
C LYS A 216 4.01 -30.88 7.23
N VAL A 217 4.35 -29.74 6.62
CA VAL A 217 5.49 -29.61 5.71
C VAL A 217 6.27 -28.33 6.00
N PRO A 218 7.62 -28.35 6.00
CA PRO A 218 8.39 -27.12 5.99
C PRO A 218 8.13 -26.33 4.71
N LEU A 219 7.97 -25.02 4.86
CA LEU A 219 7.60 -24.08 3.83
C LEU A 219 8.67 -22.98 3.76
N LYS A 220 9.04 -22.62 2.53
CA LYS A 220 9.66 -21.34 2.22
C LYS A 220 8.72 -20.49 1.35
N VAL A 221 8.49 -19.24 1.74
CA VAL A 221 7.66 -18.29 0.99
C VAL A 221 8.55 -17.39 0.14
N HIS A 222 8.20 -17.25 -1.13
CA HIS A 222 8.80 -16.28 -2.05
C HIS A 222 7.71 -15.35 -2.56
N PHE A 223 7.87 -14.04 -2.41
CA PHE A 223 6.96 -13.07 -3.03
C PHE A 223 7.48 -12.71 -4.41
N ASP A 224 6.61 -12.45 -5.37
CA ASP A 224 7.04 -12.01 -6.71
C ASP A 224 7.35 -10.50 -6.74
N ASP A 225 6.80 -9.72 -5.80
CA ASP A 225 7.05 -8.28 -5.72
C ASP A 225 8.48 -7.97 -5.24
N PRO A 226 9.30 -7.27 -6.04
CA PRO A 226 10.68 -6.98 -5.69
C PRO A 226 10.82 -6.00 -4.52
N ASP A 227 9.87 -5.08 -4.36
CA ASP A 227 9.90 -4.10 -3.28
C ASP A 227 9.51 -4.75 -1.95
N LEU A 228 8.48 -5.60 -1.95
CA LEU A 228 8.10 -6.38 -0.77
C LEU A 228 9.23 -7.33 -0.33
N ASN A 229 9.82 -8.06 -1.27
CA ASN A 229 10.97 -8.93 -0.99
C ASN A 229 12.12 -8.17 -0.33
N ARG A 230 12.46 -7.00 -0.85
CA ARG A 230 13.52 -6.16 -0.27
C ARG A 230 13.19 -5.73 1.16
N LEU A 231 11.94 -5.36 1.43
CA LEU A 231 11.50 -4.98 2.77
C LEU A 231 11.53 -6.17 3.75
N LEU A 232 11.18 -7.37 3.30
CA LEU A 232 11.27 -8.61 4.09
C LEU A 232 12.73 -9.00 4.37
N GLN A 233 13.59 -8.98 3.34
CA GLN A 233 15.02 -9.30 3.46
C GLN A 233 15.75 -8.35 4.41
N HIS A 234 15.39 -7.06 4.40
CA HIS A 234 15.95 -6.07 5.32
C HIS A 234 15.26 -6.05 6.69
N LYS A 235 14.29 -6.94 6.93
CA LYS A 235 13.49 -7.02 8.17
C LYS A 235 12.76 -5.71 8.51
N THR A 236 12.49 -4.89 7.50
CA THR A 236 11.71 -3.67 7.65
C THR A 236 10.23 -4.00 7.89
N VAL A 237 9.78 -5.10 7.30
CA VAL A 237 8.44 -5.68 7.52
C VAL A 237 8.56 -7.16 7.81
N GLN A 238 7.53 -7.73 8.42
CA GLN A 238 7.37 -9.17 8.63
C GLN A 238 6.04 -9.60 8.00
N ALA A 239 5.91 -10.84 7.53
CA ALA A 239 4.69 -11.27 6.85
C ALA A 239 4.35 -12.75 7.08
N TRP A 240 3.24 -13.06 7.73
CA TRP A 240 2.85 -14.45 8.05
C TRP A 240 1.40 -14.77 7.69
N PRO A 241 1.07 -16.06 7.47
CA PRO A 241 -0.31 -16.49 7.32
C PRO A 241 -1.18 -16.12 8.53
N SER A 242 -2.34 -15.55 8.26
CA SER A 242 -3.34 -15.13 9.24
C SER A 242 -4.71 -15.73 8.87
N SER A 243 -5.69 -15.59 9.76
CA SER A 243 -7.07 -15.96 9.48
C SER A 243 -7.99 -14.76 9.62
N SER A 244 -8.90 -14.62 8.66
CA SER A 244 -10.02 -13.67 8.73
C SER A 244 -11.03 -14.02 9.83
N LYS A 245 -10.96 -15.25 10.39
CA LYS A 245 -11.94 -15.80 11.32
C LYS A 245 -11.32 -16.07 12.68
N ILE A 246 -12.00 -15.56 13.70
CA ILE A 246 -11.76 -15.96 15.09
C ILE A 246 -12.88 -16.94 15.45
N THR A 247 -12.75 -18.20 15.04
CA THR A 247 -13.76 -19.23 15.34
C THR A 247 -13.14 -20.41 16.07
N ARG A 248 -13.73 -20.78 17.21
CA ARG A 248 -13.54 -22.09 17.83
C ARG A 248 -14.69 -23.02 17.45
N PRO A 249 -14.45 -24.33 17.26
CA PRO A 249 -13.15 -25.01 17.34
C PRO A 249 -12.35 -24.98 16.02
N ALA A 250 -11.03 -25.17 16.14
CA ALA A 250 -10.08 -25.37 15.04
C ALA A 250 -10.36 -26.68 14.26
N PRO A 251 -9.90 -26.83 13.00
CA PRO A 251 -9.01 -25.94 12.25
C PRO A 251 -9.72 -24.80 11.53
N VAL A 252 -9.20 -23.59 11.69
CA VAL A 252 -9.63 -22.42 10.92
C VAL A 252 -8.70 -22.26 9.72
N PRO A 253 -9.20 -22.07 8.49
CA PRO A 253 -8.33 -21.80 7.37
C PRO A 253 -7.56 -20.50 7.61
N LEU A 254 -6.26 -20.54 7.35
CA LEU A 254 -5.42 -19.35 7.22
C LEU A 254 -5.62 -18.83 5.80
N ASP A 255 -6.65 -18.02 5.62
CA ASP A 255 -7.12 -17.46 4.35
C ASP A 255 -6.64 -16.03 4.13
N GLU A 256 -5.72 -15.55 4.97
CA GLU A 256 -5.10 -14.24 4.86
C GLU A 256 -3.58 -14.33 5.04
N PHE A 257 -2.92 -13.25 4.67
CA PHE A 257 -1.52 -12.99 4.96
C PHE A 257 -1.43 -11.63 5.64
N ALA A 258 -0.92 -11.61 6.88
CA ALA A 258 -0.70 -10.39 7.63
C ALA A 258 0.72 -9.89 7.38
N ILE A 259 0.85 -8.67 6.87
CA ILE A 259 2.12 -7.96 6.71
C ILE A 259 2.22 -6.92 7.82
N VAL A 260 3.14 -7.12 8.76
CA VAL A 260 3.40 -6.23 9.88
C VAL A 260 4.49 -5.24 9.52
N ILE A 261 4.10 -3.99 9.58
CA ILE A 261 4.89 -2.81 9.19
C ILE A 261 5.74 -2.30 10.34
N GLY A 262 5.42 -2.72 11.58
CA GLY A 262 6.13 -2.39 12.80
C GLY A 262 5.32 -1.51 13.75
N SER A 263 5.95 -1.19 14.88
CA SER A 263 5.28 -0.52 16.00
C SER A 263 5.10 0.99 15.81
N ILE A 264 3.99 1.53 16.29
CA ILE A 264 3.73 2.96 16.53
C ILE A 264 3.97 3.34 18.01
N GLY A 265 4.76 2.54 18.71
CA GLY A 265 5.09 2.72 20.12
C GLY A 265 4.05 2.12 21.05
N VAL A 266 4.24 2.40 22.34
CA VAL A 266 3.35 1.99 23.41
C VAL A 266 2.08 2.83 23.35
N GLN A 267 0.94 2.16 23.25
CA GLN A 267 -0.38 2.76 23.28
C GLN A 267 -1.17 2.11 24.40
N THR A 268 -1.91 2.91 25.15
CA THR A 268 -3.05 2.41 25.95
C THR A 268 -4.20 2.18 24.98
N LEU A 269 -4.94 1.08 25.08
CA LEU A 269 -6.09 0.73 24.23
C LEU A 269 -7.22 0.22 25.12
N THR A 270 -8.45 0.57 24.79
CA THR A 270 -9.60 -0.12 25.39
C THR A 270 -9.61 -1.59 24.94
N SER A 271 -9.94 -2.52 25.84
CA SER A 271 -9.93 -3.97 25.52
C SER A 271 -10.89 -4.37 24.39
N ALA A 272 -11.81 -3.47 24.01
CA ALA A 272 -12.65 -3.59 22.84
C ALA A 272 -12.23 -2.57 21.77
N LEU A 273 -11.14 -2.88 21.03
CA LEU A 273 -10.55 -2.04 19.97
C LEU A 273 -11.54 -1.40 18.99
N ALA A 274 -12.64 -2.09 18.67
CA ALA A 274 -13.69 -1.57 17.79
C ALA A 274 -14.41 -0.33 18.35
N PHE A 275 -14.32 -0.08 19.66
CA PHE A 275 -14.94 1.02 20.38
C PHE A 275 -13.92 2.03 20.94
N ASP A 276 -12.64 1.88 20.62
CA ASP A 276 -11.64 2.86 21.05
C ASP A 276 -11.84 4.18 20.30
N THR A 277 -12.11 5.25 21.03
CA THR A 277 -12.34 6.59 20.45
C THR A 277 -11.15 7.15 19.68
N ARG A 278 -9.94 6.60 19.87
CA ARG A 278 -8.72 7.03 19.17
C ARG A 278 -8.40 6.18 17.95
N LYS A 279 -9.29 5.26 17.55
CA LYS A 279 -9.08 4.39 16.39
C LYS A 279 -8.63 5.17 15.15
N ASP A 280 -9.26 6.30 14.86
CA ASP A 280 -8.95 7.11 13.68
C ASP A 280 -7.55 7.75 13.78
N GLU A 281 -7.14 8.20 14.97
CA GLU A 281 -5.80 8.75 15.22
C GLU A 281 -4.72 7.68 15.07
N LEU A 282 -4.92 6.51 15.67
CA LEU A 282 -4.00 5.38 15.58
C LEU A 282 -3.89 4.85 14.14
N GLN A 283 -5.01 4.83 13.42
CA GLN A 283 -5.03 4.49 12.00
C GLN A 283 -4.25 5.49 11.16
N ALA A 284 -4.40 6.80 11.42
CA ALA A 284 -3.62 7.84 10.74
C ALA A 284 -2.10 7.69 10.96
N LEU A 285 -1.66 7.36 12.19
CA LEU A 285 -0.25 7.08 12.49
C LEU A 285 0.26 5.88 11.68
N CYS A 286 -0.55 4.83 11.60
CA CYS A 286 -0.19 3.68 10.79
C CYS A 286 -0.14 4.01 9.30
N ASP A 287 -1.14 4.69 8.75
CA ASP A 287 -1.16 5.15 7.36
C ASP A 287 0.10 5.94 7.00
N GLN A 288 0.54 6.85 7.87
CA GLN A 288 1.78 7.60 7.69
C GLN A 288 3.01 6.67 7.63
N LYS A 289 3.07 5.67 8.52
CA LYS A 289 4.16 4.69 8.55
C LYS A 289 4.19 3.85 7.28
N MET A 290 3.03 3.43 6.75
CA MET A 290 2.94 2.66 5.50
C MET A 290 3.36 3.50 4.29
N GLN A 291 2.93 4.76 4.23
CA GLN A 291 3.36 5.68 3.17
C GLN A 291 4.88 5.88 3.19
N THR A 292 5.48 5.92 4.38
CA THR A 292 6.95 6.03 4.54
C THR A 292 7.69 4.77 4.07
N LEU A 293 7.08 3.59 4.15
CA LEU A 293 7.66 2.36 3.57
C LEU A 293 7.73 2.40 2.05
N GLY A 294 6.85 3.17 1.40
CA GLY A 294 6.82 3.31 -0.05
C GLY A 294 6.19 2.11 -0.74
N ARG A 295 6.77 1.69 -1.86
CA ARG A 295 6.26 0.58 -2.69
C ARG A 295 6.52 -0.78 -2.01
N PRO A 296 5.65 -1.78 -2.21
CA PRO A 296 4.47 -1.74 -3.07
C PRO A 296 3.22 -1.18 -2.39
N PHE A 297 3.27 -0.87 -1.09
CA PHE A 297 2.08 -0.45 -0.33
C PHE A 297 1.43 0.81 -0.91
N THR A 298 2.23 1.82 -1.26
CA THR A 298 1.76 3.06 -1.91
C THR A 298 1.04 2.85 -3.25
N PHE A 299 1.17 1.70 -3.92
CA PHE A 299 0.34 1.36 -5.06
C PHE A 299 -1.11 1.07 -4.66
N HIS A 300 -1.37 0.65 -3.43
CA HIS A 300 -2.67 0.20 -2.93
C HIS A 300 -3.31 1.14 -1.90
N MET A 301 -2.53 2.03 -1.29
CA MET A 301 -3.01 2.91 -0.21
C MET A 301 -2.37 4.29 -0.23
N GLY A 302 -3.00 5.20 0.51
CA GLY A 302 -2.59 6.60 0.58
C GLY A 302 -2.98 7.39 -0.67
N ARG A 303 -2.58 8.65 -0.66
CA ARG A 303 -2.82 9.63 -1.73
C ARG A 303 -1.48 10.08 -2.30
N THR A 304 -0.88 9.24 -3.12
CA THR A 304 0.47 9.42 -3.66
C THR A 304 0.49 9.29 -5.19
N LEU A 305 1.58 9.72 -5.83
CA LEU A 305 1.81 9.54 -7.26
C LEU A 305 1.76 8.07 -7.68
N ASP A 306 2.10 7.13 -6.79
CA ASP A 306 2.02 5.67 -7.06
C ASP A 306 0.59 5.15 -7.30
N ARG A 307 -0.43 5.96 -7.02
CA ARG A 307 -1.84 5.67 -7.36
C ARG A 307 -2.17 5.95 -8.84
N LEU A 308 -1.22 6.47 -9.62
CA LEU A 308 -1.33 6.71 -11.05
C LEU A 308 -1.45 5.39 -11.83
N THR A 309 -2.48 5.27 -12.66
CA THR A 309 -2.75 4.07 -13.48
C THR A 309 -2.35 4.25 -14.93
N SER A 310 -2.46 5.47 -15.47
CA SER A 310 -2.10 5.78 -16.85
C SER A 310 -1.84 7.27 -17.04
N VAL A 311 -1.19 7.60 -18.17
CA VAL A 311 -0.83 8.97 -18.54
C VAL A 311 -1.06 9.16 -20.03
N ASP A 312 -1.79 10.21 -20.39
CA ASP A 312 -1.96 10.62 -21.79
C ASP A 312 -1.16 11.91 -22.04
N TYR A 313 -0.20 11.86 -22.95
CA TYR A 313 0.60 13.01 -23.35
C TYR A 313 -0.08 13.78 -24.49
N ARG A 314 0.12 15.10 -24.54
CA ARG A 314 -0.34 15.96 -25.63
C ARG A 314 0.81 16.45 -26.51
#